data_AF-A0A382V6F7-F1
#
_entry.id   AF-A0A382V6F7-F1
#
_cell.length_a   1.000
_cell.length_b   1.000
_cell.length_c   1.000
_cell.angle_alpha   90.00
_cell.angle_beta   90.00
_cell.angle_gamma   90.00
#
_symmetry.space_group_name_H-M   'P 1'
#
loop_
_entity.id
_entity.type
_entity.pdbx_description
1 polymer ?
#
loop_
_entity_poly.entity_id
_entity_poly.type
_entity_poly.pdbx_seq_one_letter_code
_entity_poly.pdbx_strand_id
1 'polypeptide(L)'
;MTSQYLPVIALFVLAVLFAAISFVVSRLLAPRSPNDRKQAPYECGIIPAEENPNERFPVRFYLVAMIFIVFDIEIIFFYPWALSHRSLGLFGLVAVFI
;
A
#
# COMPACT_ATOMS: atom_id res chain seq x y z
N MET A 1 -11.68 27.87 1.38
CA MET A 1 -11.53 26.61 2.15
C MET A 1 -11.24 25.44 1.23
N THR A 2 -12.06 25.16 0.21
CA THR A 2 -11.81 24.04 -0.74
C THR A 2 -10.66 24.27 -1.73
N SER A 3 -10.30 25.53 -2.00
CA SER A 3 -9.18 25.90 -2.89
C SER A 3 -7.82 25.37 -2.43
N GLN A 4 -7.65 25.07 -1.13
CA GLN A 4 -6.41 24.52 -0.58
C GLN A 4 -6.18 23.04 -0.97
N TYR A 5 -7.22 22.32 -1.40
CA TYR A 5 -7.09 20.94 -1.88
C TYR A 5 -6.75 20.85 -3.38
N LEU A 6 -6.94 21.95 -4.13
CA LEU A 6 -6.65 21.99 -5.56
C LEU A 6 -5.19 21.62 -5.89
N PRO A 7 -4.16 22.10 -5.15
CA PRO A 7 -2.77 21.68 -5.38
C PRO A 7 -2.54 20.19 -5.10
N VAL A 8 -3.22 19.62 -4.11
CA VAL A 8 -3.07 18.19 -3.74
C VAL A 8 -3.59 17.30 -4.87
N ILE A 9 -4.77 17.63 -5.41
CA ILE A 9 -5.37 16.90 -6.53
C ILE A 9 -4.52 17.09 -7.79
N ALA A 10 -4.04 18.30 -8.06
CA ALA A 10 -3.17 18.58 -9.20
C ALA A 10 -1.87 17.76 -9.15
N LEU A 11 -1.25 17.65 -7.97
CA LEU A 11 -0.03 16.86 -7.77
C LEU A 11 -0.30 15.36 -7.92
N PHE A 12 -1.42 14.86 -7.39
CA PHE A 12 -1.83 13.48 -7.58
C PHE A 12 -2.01 13.14 -9.08
N VAL A 13 -2.73 13.99 -9.82
CA VAL A 13 -2.92 13.82 -11.27
C VAL A 13 -1.58 13.87 -12.01
N LEU A 14 -0.71 14.82 -11.67
CA LEU A 14 0.63 14.93 -12.27
C LEU A 14 1.46 13.66 -12.01
N ALA A 15 1.44 13.12 -10.79
CA ALA A 15 2.17 11.90 -10.45
C ALA A 15 1.68 10.69 -11.25
N VAL A 16 0.36 10.51 -11.36
CA VAL A 16 -0.24 9.44 -12.16
C VAL A 16 0.10 9.60 -13.65
N LEU A 17 -0.02 10.82 -14.18
CA LEU A 17 0.34 11.12 -15.58
C LEU A 17 1.82 10.84 -15.84
N PHE A 18 2.70 11.27 -14.94
CA PHE A 18 4.13 11.03 -15.06
C PHE A 18 4.45 9.53 -15.06
N ALA A 19 3.87 8.75 -14.15
CA ALA A 19 4.03 7.30 -14.11
C ALA A 19 3.52 6.63 -15.40
N ALA A 20 2.35 7.04 -15.89
CA ALA A 20 1.76 6.51 -17.12
C ALA A 20 2.61 6.85 -18.35
N ILE A 21 3.04 8.11 -18.50
CA ILE A 21 3.90 8.55 -19.60
C ILE A 21 5.24 7.81 -19.54
N SER A 22 5.86 7.69 -18.36
CA SER A 22 7.10 6.94 -18.17
C SER A 22 6.97 5.49 -18.63
N PHE A 23 5.88 4.81 -18.27
CA PHE A 23 5.61 3.45 -18.72
C PHE A 23 5.42 3.35 -20.23
N VAL A 24 4.68 4.29 -20.85
CA VAL A 24 4.46 4.33 -22.30
C VAL A 24 5.77 4.58 -23.05
N VAL A 25 6.54 5.58 -22.62
CA VAL A 25 7.83 5.95 -23.23
C VAL A 25 8.82 4.78 -23.10
N SER A 26 8.90 4.15 -21.93
CA SER A 26 9.72 2.95 -21.72
C SER A 26 9.33 1.83 -22.69
N ARG A 27 8.03 1.56 -22.88
CA ARG A 27 7.54 0.53 -23.81
C ARG A 27 7.76 0.86 -25.30
N LEU A 28 7.84 2.14 -25.66
CA LEU A 28 8.12 2.61 -27.02
C LEU A 28 9.61 2.58 -27.35
N LEU A 29 10.47 2.96 -26.40
CA LEU A 29 11.92 3.01 -26.57
C LEU A 29 12.61 1.66 -26.34
N ALA A 30 12.01 0.76 -25.55
CA ALA A 30 12.62 -0.53 -25.22
C ALA A 30 12.76 -1.45 -26.45
N PRO A 31 13.96 -2.02 -26.69
CA PRO A 31 14.15 -3.04 -27.71
C PRO A 31 13.29 -4.27 -27.42
N ARG A 32 12.44 -4.66 -28.39
CA ARG A 32 11.57 -5.83 -28.25
C ARG A 32 12.28 -7.07 -28.78
N SER A 33 12.71 -7.93 -27.88
CA SER A 33 13.25 -9.26 -28.19
C SER A 33 12.60 -10.29 -27.26
N PRO A 34 11.33 -10.66 -27.54
CA PRO A 34 10.66 -11.72 -26.80
C PRO A 34 11.39 -13.05 -27.05
N ASN A 35 11.64 -13.80 -25.98
CA ASN A 35 12.25 -15.11 -26.01
C ASN A 35 11.63 -15.91 -24.87
N ASP A 36 11.29 -17.17 -25.10
CA ASP A 36 10.67 -18.05 -24.11
C ASP A 36 11.49 -18.10 -22.80
N ARG A 37 12.82 -18.07 -22.90
CA ARG A 37 13.72 -18.03 -21.72
C ARG A 37 13.64 -16.72 -20.94
N LYS A 38 13.31 -15.59 -21.58
CA LYS A 38 13.14 -14.28 -20.93
C LYS A 38 11.77 -14.13 -20.27
N GLN A 39 10.79 -14.92 -20.71
CA GLN A 39 9.42 -14.90 -20.20
C GLN A 39 9.17 -15.96 -19.13
N ALA A 40 10.04 -16.97 -19.04
CA ALA A 40 9.99 -17.97 -17.98
C ALA A 40 10.27 -17.35 -16.60
N PRO A 41 9.59 -17.83 -15.54
CA PRO A 41 9.92 -17.49 -14.16
C PRO A 41 11.40 -17.79 -13.84
N TYR A 42 11.98 -16.96 -12.97
CA TYR A 42 13.39 -17.11 -12.61
C TYR A 42 13.56 -18.21 -11.55
N GLU A 43 14.09 -19.36 -11.97
CA GLU A 43 14.37 -20.49 -11.08
C GLU A 43 15.79 -21.06 -11.32
N CYS A 44 16.76 -20.19 -11.62
CA CYS A 44 18.15 -20.57 -11.93
C CYS A 44 18.31 -21.63 -13.05
N GLY A 45 17.36 -21.71 -13.99
CA GLY A 45 17.38 -22.67 -15.10
C GLY A 45 16.71 -24.02 -14.80
N ILE A 46 16.14 -24.18 -13.60
CA ILE A 46 15.26 -25.30 -13.27
C ILE A 46 13.88 -25.00 -13.85
N ILE A 47 13.25 -25.97 -14.52
CA ILE A 47 11.86 -25.82 -14.96
C ILE A 47 11.03 -25.99 -13.69
N PRO A 48 10.24 -24.97 -13.27
CA PRO A 48 9.45 -25.08 -12.06
C PRO A 48 8.54 -26.31 -12.21
N ALA A 49 8.67 -27.25 -11.27
CA ALA A 49 7.64 -28.26 -11.09
C ALA A 49 6.34 -27.52 -10.81
N GLU A 50 5.20 -28.03 -11.31
CA GLU A 50 3.89 -27.42 -11.04
C GLU A 50 3.78 -27.13 -9.54
N GLU A 51 3.90 -25.85 -9.17
CA GLU A 51 3.69 -25.42 -7.79
C GLU A 51 2.30 -25.90 -7.43
N ASN A 52 2.19 -26.75 -6.40
CA ASN A 52 0.90 -27.23 -5.93
C ASN A 52 0.02 -26.00 -5.69
N PRO A 53 -1.05 -25.77 -6.47
CA PRO A 53 -1.85 -24.54 -6.37
C PRO A 53 -2.53 -24.37 -4.99
N ASN A 54 -2.43 -25.40 -4.15
CA ASN A 54 -3.07 -25.54 -2.86
C ASN A 54 -2.09 -25.43 -1.69
N GLU A 55 -0.83 -25.03 -1.92
CA GLU A 55 0.10 -24.80 -0.81
C GLU A 55 -0.39 -23.60 0.03
N ARG A 56 -0.66 -23.88 1.31
CA ARG A 56 -1.14 -22.85 2.23
C ARG A 56 0.05 -22.03 2.70
N PHE A 57 0.05 -20.75 2.32
CA PHE A 57 0.98 -19.79 2.89
C PHE A 57 0.85 -19.74 4.42
N PRO A 58 1.95 -19.50 5.15
CA PRO A 58 1.92 -19.49 6.61
C PRO A 58 1.00 -18.40 7.14
N VAL A 59 0.16 -18.75 8.13
CA VAL A 59 -0.85 -17.87 8.75
C VAL A 59 -0.28 -16.63 9.45
N ARG A 60 1.05 -16.56 9.62
CA ARG A 60 1.73 -15.40 10.24
C ARG A 60 1.39 -14.07 9.58
N PHE A 61 1.20 -14.04 8.26
CA PHE A 61 0.85 -12.82 7.53
C PHE A 61 -0.56 -12.34 7.88
N TYR A 62 -1.49 -13.29 8.11
CA TYR A 62 -2.84 -12.97 8.56
C TYR A 62 -2.85 -12.36 9.96
N LEU A 63 -2.09 -12.93 10.90
CA LEU A 63 -1.99 -12.39 12.26
C LEU A 63 -1.44 -10.96 12.27
N VAL A 64 -0.39 -10.70 11.46
CA VAL A 64 0.18 -9.35 11.31
C VAL A 64 -0.85 -8.38 10.71
N ALA A 65 -1.55 -8.77 9.65
CA ALA A 65 -2.58 -7.93 9.02
C ALA A 65 -3.76 -7.66 9.96
N MET A 66 -4.21 -8.67 10.71
CA MET A 66 -5.30 -8.52 11.68
C MET A 66 -4.93 -7.54 12.79
N ILE A 67 -3.75 -7.69 13.37
CA ILE A 67 -3.24 -6.77 14.41
C ILE A 67 -3.07 -5.35 13.84
N PHE A 68 -2.56 -5.21 12.62
CA PHE A 68 -2.43 -3.91 11.95
C PHE A 68 -3.79 -3.21 11.79
N ILE A 69 -4.83 -3.93 11.34
CA ILE A 69 -6.17 -3.37 11.19
C ILE A 69 -6.75 -2.92 12.54
N VAL A 70 -6.59 -3.73 13.59
CA VAL A 70 -7.06 -3.36 14.93
C VAL A 70 -6.37 -2.09 15.42
N PHE A 71 -5.04 -2.01 15.29
CA PHE A 71 -4.30 -0.80 15.69
C PHE A 71 -4.64 0.43 14.85
N ASP A 72 -4.84 0.27 13.53
CA ASP A 72 -5.24 1.39 12.67
C ASP A 72 -6.60 1.95 13.07
N ILE A 73 -7.54 1.06 13.42
CA ILE A 73 -8.84 1.45 13.99
C ILE A 73 -8.67 2.12 15.35
N GLU A 74 -7.83 1.62 16.24
CA GLU A 74 -7.58 2.30 17.53
C GLU A 74 -7.07 3.73 17.33
N ILE A 75 -6.11 3.93 16.42
CA ILE A 75 -5.54 5.25 16.12
C ILE A 75 -6.61 6.22 15.61
N ILE A 76 -7.63 5.76 14.86
CA ILE A 76 -8.74 6.62 14.42
C ILE A 76 -9.48 7.25 15.60
N PHE A 77 -9.58 6.55 16.74
CA PHE A 77 -10.20 7.06 17.96
C PHE A 77 -9.26 7.97 18.77
N PHE A 78 -7.95 7.77 18.67
CA PHE A 78 -6.97 8.66 19.28
C PHE A 78 -6.87 10.03 18.57
N TYR A 79 -7.13 10.12 17.26
CA TYR A 79 -7.02 11.38 16.51
C TYR A 79 -7.89 12.53 17.07
N PRO A 80 -9.21 12.36 17.30
CA PRO A 80 -10.05 13.41 17.89
C PRO A 80 -9.56 13.87 19.26
N TRP A 81 -9.13 12.94 20.13
CA TRP A 81 -8.57 13.26 21.44
C TRP A 81 -7.27 14.06 21.30
N ALA A 82 -6.37 13.66 20.40
CA ALA A 82 -5.11 14.39 20.17
C ALA A 82 -5.36 15.83 19.71
N LEU A 83 -6.36 16.06 18.85
CA LEU A 83 -6.74 17.40 18.38
C LEU A 83 -7.38 18.27 19.47
N SER A 84 -8.12 17.67 20.41
CA SER A 84 -8.88 18.38 21.45
C SER A 84 -8.36 18.14 22.88
N HIS A 85 -7.10 17.72 23.01
CA HIS A 85 -6.48 17.35 24.28
C HIS A 85 -6.58 18.44 25.35
N ARG A 86 -6.47 19.72 24.96
CA ARG A 86 -6.54 20.85 25.90
C ARG A 86 -7.88 21.00 26.60
N SER A 87 -8.99 20.63 25.96
CA SER A 87 -10.33 20.74 26.56
C SER A 87 -10.74 19.49 27.33
N LEU A 88 -10.25 18.31 26.92
CA LEU A 88 -10.63 17.03 27.51
C LEU A 88 -9.70 16.57 28.65
N GLY A 89 -8.44 17.02 28.65
CA GLY A 89 -7.45 16.68 29.68
C GLY A 89 -7.34 15.18 29.95
N LEU A 90 -7.13 14.82 31.22
CA LEU A 90 -6.99 13.43 31.68
C LEU A 90 -8.28 12.60 31.51
N PHE A 91 -9.46 13.22 31.55
CA PHE A 91 -10.72 12.51 31.37
C PHE A 91 -10.85 11.95 29.95
N GLY A 92 -10.52 12.74 28.93
CA GLY A 92 -10.54 12.25 27.55
C GLY A 92 -9.48 11.18 27.27
N LEU A 93 -8.34 11.22 27.97
CA LEU A 93 -7.34 10.16 27.84
C LEU A 93 -7.92 8.84 28.35
N VAL A 94 -8.47 8.85 29.58
CA VAL A 94 -9.06 7.65 30.19
C VAL A 94 -10.21 7.11 29.33
N ALA A 95 -11.04 7.97 28.76
CA ALA A 95 -12.18 7.57 27.93
C ALA A 95 -11.83 7.03 26.53
N VAL A 96 -10.59 7.22 26.04
CA VAL A 96 -10.14 6.64 24.76
C VAL A 96 -9.43 5.30 24.98
N PHE A 97 -8.84 5.11 26.16
CA PHE A 97 -8.19 3.85 26.55
C PHE A 97 -9.16 2.80 27.16
N ILE A 98 -10.33 3.24 27.65
CA ILE A 98 -11.40 2.39 28.19
C ILE A 98 -12.49 2.21 27.14
#